data_AF-A0A967HTW1-F1
#
_entry.id   AF-A0A967HTW1-F1
#
_cell.length_a   1.000
_cell.length_b   1.000
_cell.length_c   1.000
_cell.angle_alpha   90.00
_cell.angle_beta   90.00
_cell.angle_gamma   90.00
#
_symmetry.space_group_name_H-M   'P 1'
#
loop_
_entity.id
_entity.type
_entity.pdbx_description
1 polymer ?
#
loop_
_entity_poly.entity_id
_entity_poly.type
_entity_poly.pdbx_seq_one_letter_code
_entity_poly.pdbx_strand_id
1 'polypeptide(L)' 'VHFADGGAEEFDTVVSATGYDITFPFLDDHILHVEENRVDLYRRVVHPQLPGLFFIGLIQPLGAIMPLAEAQAQWAARI' A
#
# COMPACT_ATOMS: atom_id res chain seq x y z
N VAL A 1 -29.84 -9.28 -2.48
CA VAL A 1 -28.91 -8.50 -1.64
C VAL A 1 -29.68 -7.95 -0.45
N HIS A 2 -29.12 -8.06 0.75
CA HIS A 2 -29.70 -7.50 1.98
C HIS A 2 -28.81 -6.37 2.48
N PHE A 3 -29.40 -5.23 2.78
CA PHE A 3 -28.69 -4.04 3.25
C PHE A 3 -28.77 -3.92 4.78
N ALA A 4 -27.83 -3.16 5.37
CA ALA A 4 -27.71 -3.02 6.82
C ALA A 4 -28.91 -2.31 7.48
N ASP A 5 -29.70 -1.56 6.70
CA ASP A 5 -30.95 -0.93 7.12
C ASP A 5 -32.17 -1.86 7.08
N GLY A 6 -31.97 -3.13 6.69
CA GLY A 6 -33.02 -4.15 6.58
C GLY A 6 -33.68 -4.23 5.20
N GLY A 7 -33.33 -3.36 4.25
CA GLY A 7 -33.82 -3.45 2.87
C GLY A 7 -33.31 -4.69 2.13
N ALA A 8 -34.06 -5.17 1.14
CA ALA A 8 -33.65 -6.30 0.31
C ALA A 8 -34.17 -6.17 -1.13
N GLU A 9 -33.30 -6.48 -2.10
CA GLU A 9 -33.61 -6.43 -3.53
C GLU A 9 -32.75 -7.45 -4.33
N GLU A 10 -33.23 -7.89 -5.49
CA GLU A 10 -32.50 -8.81 -6.38
C GLU A 10 -31.62 -8.05 -7.37
N PHE A 11 -30.43 -8.58 -7.63
CA PHE A 11 -29.46 -8.00 -8.57
C PHE A 11 -28.80 -9.11 -9.37
N ASP A 12 -28.60 -8.89 -10.67
CA ASP A 12 -27.98 -9.88 -11.56
C ASP A 12 -26.45 -9.90 -11.47
N THR A 13 -25.83 -8.87 -10.90
CA THR A 13 -24.37 -8.72 -10.85
C THR A 13 -23.91 -7.91 -9.64
N VAL A 14 -22.77 -8.29 -9.08
CA VAL A 14 -22.09 -7.58 -7.99
C VAL A 14 -20.66 -7.25 -8.42
N VAL A 15 -20.24 -6.00 -8.25
CA VAL A 15 -18.86 -5.55 -8.51
C VAL A 15 -18.22 -5.13 -7.19
N SER A 16 -17.19 -5.87 -6.75
CA SER A 16 -16.46 -5.56 -5.53
C SER A 16 -15.40 -4.49 -5.77
N ALA A 17 -15.72 -3.24 -5.44
CA ALA A 17 -14.79 -2.10 -5.47
C ALA A 17 -14.14 -1.86 -4.08
N THR A 18 -13.70 -2.92 -3.41
CA THR A 18 -13.26 -2.91 -2.00
C THR A 18 -11.78 -2.57 -1.79
N GLY A 19 -11.07 -2.18 -2.86
CA GLY A 19 -9.65 -1.81 -2.80
C GLY A 19 -8.70 -2.96 -3.12
N TYR A 20 -7.45 -2.84 -2.66
CA TYR A 20 -6.35 -3.75 -2.94
C TYR A 20 -5.47 -3.99 -1.70
N ASP A 21 -4.86 -5.17 -1.64
CA ASP A 21 -3.88 -5.53 -0.62
C ASP A 21 -2.44 -5.32 -1.12
N ILE A 22 -1.56 -4.88 -0.23
CA ILE A 22 -0.13 -4.74 -0.45
C ILE A 22 0.52 -6.12 -0.31
N THR A 23 1.22 -6.58 -1.35
CA THR A 23 2.01 -7.81 -1.31
C THR A 23 3.33 -7.64 -2.05
N PHE A 24 4.36 -8.35 -1.59
CA PHE A 24 5.68 -8.40 -2.23
C PHE A 24 6.13 -9.86 -2.34
N PRO A 25 5.58 -10.65 -3.28
CA PRO A 25 5.78 -12.11 -3.34
C PRO A 25 7.22 -12.54 -3.66
N PHE A 26 8.10 -11.59 -3.98
CA PHE A 26 9.53 -11.80 -4.20
C PHE A 26 10.39 -11.47 -2.97
N LEU A 27 9.80 -10.89 -1.91
CA LEU A 27 10.44 -10.68 -0.62
C LEU A 27 9.94 -11.72 0.37
N ASP A 28 10.84 -12.22 1.19
CA ASP A 28 10.47 -13.12 2.27
C ASP A 28 9.75 -12.35 3.38
N ASP A 29 8.80 -12.99 4.05
CA ASP A 29 7.97 -12.37 5.08
C ASP A 29 8.80 -11.91 6.29
N HIS A 30 9.96 -12.53 6.54
CA HIS A 30 10.91 -12.07 7.55
C HIS A 30 11.66 -10.78 7.17
N ILE A 31 11.71 -10.45 5.87
CA ILE A 31 12.30 -9.21 5.34
C ILE A 31 11.29 -8.09 5.42
N LEU A 32 10.03 -8.37 5.08
CA LEU A 32 8.98 -7.36 5.05
C LEU A 32 7.64 -7.99 5.40
N HIS A 33 7.21 -7.79 6.64
CA HIS A 33 5.89 -8.25 7.08
C HIS A 33 4.84 -7.17 6.79
N VAL A 34 3.75 -7.57 6.12
CA VAL A 34 2.59 -6.70 5.89
C VAL A 34 1.50 -7.07 6.89
N GLU A 35 1.21 -6.17 7.82
CA GLU A 35 0.16 -6.34 8.83
C GLU A 35 -0.94 -5.31 8.60
N GLU A 36 -2.20 -5.75 8.55
CA GLU A 36 -3.36 -4.87 8.32
C GLU A 36 -3.22 -3.92 7.10
N ASN A 37 -2.63 -4.44 6.01
CA ASN A 37 -2.34 -3.68 4.80
C ASN A 37 -1.39 -2.47 5.04
N ARG A 38 -0.49 -2.61 6.03
CA ARG A 38 0.53 -1.62 6.39
C ARG A 38 1.91 -2.28 6.43
N VAL A 39 2.92 -1.46 6.18
CA VAL A 39 4.32 -1.87 6.18
C VAL A 39 5.11 -0.88 7.03
N ASP A 40 5.90 -1.39 7.95
CA ASP A 40 6.70 -0.58 8.86
C ASP A 40 7.95 -0.04 8.18
N LEU A 41 7.82 1.18 7.65
CA LEU A 41 8.88 1.88 6.92
C LEU A 41 9.07 3.28 7.47
N TYR A 42 10.32 3.69 7.70
CA TYR A 42 10.61 5.07 8.04
C TYR A 42 10.26 5.98 6.86
N ARG A 43 9.40 6.97 7.11
CA ARG A 43 8.82 7.88 6.10
C ARG A 43 8.18 7.16 4.90
N ARG A 44 7.72 5.91 5.08
CA ARG A 44 7.18 5.07 4.00
C ARG A 44 8.18 4.83 2.85
N VAL A 45 9.48 4.79 3.17
CA VAL A 45 10.56 4.57 2.19
C VAL A 45 11.61 3.60 2.73
N VAL A 46 12.19 3.87 3.89
CA VAL A 46 13.41 3.17 4.34
C VAL A 46 13.03 1.98 5.21
N HIS A 47 13.59 0.80 4.91
CA HIS A 47 13.45 -0.36 5.78
C HIS A 47 14.22 -0.13 7.10
N PRO A 48 13.58 -0.25 8.28
CA PRO A 48 14.19 0.15 9.55
C PRO A 48 15.40 -0.72 9.95
N GLN A 49 15.47 -1.96 9.48
CA GLN A 49 16.49 -2.94 9.89
C GLN A 49 17.43 -3.37 8.75
N LEU A 50 17.14 -2.99 7.51
CA LEU A 50 17.90 -3.45 6.33
C LEU A 50 18.43 -2.22 5.56
N PRO A 51 19.66 -1.77 5.88
CA PRO A 51 20.30 -0.69 5.14
C PRO A 51 20.37 -1.00 3.64
N GLY A 52 20.03 -0.02 2.81
CA GLY A 52 20.05 -0.15 1.36
C GLY A 52 18.75 -0.69 0.74
N LEU A 53 17.74 -1.09 1.56
CA LEU A 53 16.41 -1.45 1.07
C LEU A 53 15.46 -0.25 1.15
N PHE A 54 14.92 0.15 0.01
CA PHE A 54 14.03 1.31 -0.14
C PHE A 54 12.77 0.96 -0.93
N PHE A 55 11.65 1.54 -0.53
CA PHE A 55 10.35 1.43 -1.17
C PHE A 55 9.94 2.79 -1.72
N ILE A 56 9.80 2.90 -3.04
CA ILE A 56 9.44 4.16 -3.71
C ILE A 56 8.01 4.05 -4.21
N GLY A 57 7.19 5.06 -3.91
CA GLY A 57 5.79 5.11 -4.32
C GLY A 57 4.83 4.29 -3.45
N LEU A 58 5.28 3.71 -2.33
CA LEU A 58 4.40 2.99 -1.39
C LEU A 58 3.63 3.97 -0.47
N ILE A 59 2.94 4.93 -1.09
CA ILE A 59 2.22 6.03 -0.42
C ILE A 59 0.95 6.40 -1.19
N GLN A 60 -0.07 6.89 -0.48
CA GLN A 60 -1.32 7.37 -1.07
C GLN A 60 -1.56 8.83 -0.65
N PRO A 61 -1.03 9.81 -1.40
CA PRO A 61 -1.24 11.22 -1.13
C PRO A 61 -2.61 11.72 -1.58
N LEU A 62 -3.03 12.89 -1.08
CA LEU A 62 -4.20 13.60 -1.62
C LEU A 62 -3.97 14.13 -3.06
N GLY A 63 -2.70 14.31 -3.45
CA GLY A 63 -2.29 14.82 -4.77
C GLY A 63 -1.72 13.74 -5.68
N ALA A 64 -0.97 14.15 -6.70
CA ALA A 64 -0.30 13.20 -7.60
C ALA A 64 0.84 12.45 -6.88
N ILE A 65 0.94 11.15 -7.13
CA ILE A 65 2.03 10.31 -6.60
C ILE A 65 3.38 10.59 -7.28
N MET A 66 3.38 10.95 -8.55
CA MET A 66 4.59 11.13 -9.36
C MET A 66 5.64 12.07 -8.74
N PRO A 67 5.30 13.32 -8.35
CA PRO A 67 6.30 14.21 -7.73
C PRO A 67 6.79 13.71 -6.38
N LEU A 68 5.97 12.96 -5.64
CA LEU A 68 6.39 12.39 -4.37
C LEU A 68 7.31 11.18 -4.55
N ALA A 69 7.00 10.30 -5.51
CA ALA A 69 7.87 9.18 -5.85
C ALA A 69 9.23 9.68 -6.36
N GLU A 70 9.26 10.76 -7.16
CA GLU A 70 10.50 11.43 -7.56
C GLU A 70 11.27 11.94 -6.33
N ALA A 71 10.62 12.67 -5.43
CA ALA A 71 11.27 13.18 -4.22
C ALA A 71 11.79 12.06 -3.32
N GLN A 72 11.02 10.96 -3.17
CA GLN A 72 11.44 9.75 -2.44
C GLN A 72 12.69 9.14 -3.06
N ALA A 73 12.74 9.00 -4.39
CA ALA A 73 13.88 8.43 -5.10
C ALA A 73 15.13 9.33 -5.00
N GLN A 74 14.98 10.65 -5.17
CA GLN A 74 16.08 11.61 -5.01
C GLN A 74 16.64 11.61 -3.59
N TRP A 75 15.78 11.45 -2.59
CA TRP A 75 16.22 11.36 -1.20
C TRP A 75 16.92 10.02 -0.92
N ALA A 76 16.34 8.90 -1.33
CA ALA A 76 16.94 7.57 -1.16
C ALA A 76 18.32 7.45 -1.83
N ALA A 77 18.54 8.11 -2.96
CA ALA A 77 19.84 8.12 -3.65
C ALA A 77 20.94 8.94 -2.93
N ARG A 78 20.58 9.77 -1.94
CA ARG A 78 21.52 10.66 -1.23
C ARG A 78 21.87 10.20 0.17
N ILE A 79 21.08 9.29 0.75
CA ILE A 79 21.28 8.75 2.10
C ILE A 79 22.01 7.41 2.05
#